data_AF-A0A7M6DQQ1-F1
#
_entry.id   AF-A0A7M6DQQ1-F1
#
_cell.length_a   1.000
_cell.length_b   1.000
_cell.length_c   1.000
_cell.angle_alpha   90.00
_cell.angle_beta   90.00
_cell.angle_gamma   90.00
#
_symmetry.space_group_name_H-M   'P 1'
#
loop_
_entity.id
_entity.type
_entity.pdbx_description
1 polymer ?
#
loop_
_entity_poly.entity_id
_entity_poly.type
_entity_poly.pdbx_seq_one_letter_code
_entity_poly.pdbx_strand_id
1 'polypeptide(L)'
;MFNVQRNFPDSPGNRPSLRSSTPQEEYITPWHWPKEVSLEGGRLDVKPNKKQQIAQQFKTSLGRTVTVLDVEEICNAKFYQKYQSKQKILAEKLGENNVNELELYHGTDAAAVDGICKQNFDSSMKLKNGRIFGQGSYFATQASYSLNYSEPDYNNIRYMFVAKVLAGRFTKVNKS
;
A
#
# COMPACT_ATOMS: atom_id res chain seq x y z
N MET A 1 2.26 -2.93 -5.66
CA MET A 1 3.11 -4.10 -5.35
C MET A 1 3.62 -4.68 -6.65
N PHE A 2 4.27 -5.83 -6.73
CA PHE A 2 4.91 -6.38 -7.93
C PHE A 2 4.97 -7.92 -7.66
N ASN A 3 4.18 -8.79 -8.31
CA ASN A 3 4.32 -10.26 -8.24
C ASN A 3 3.79 -11.10 -9.45
N VAL A 4 4.34 -12.32 -9.67
CA VAL A 4 3.96 -13.31 -10.75
C VAL A 4 3.73 -14.71 -10.15
N GLN A 5 2.74 -15.47 -10.66
CA GLN A 5 2.25 -16.76 -10.10
C GLN A 5 2.15 -17.91 -11.14
N ARG A 6 2.14 -19.18 -10.68
CA ARG A 6 1.66 -20.38 -11.43
C ARG A 6 0.66 -21.19 -10.57
N ASN A 7 -0.33 -21.79 -11.24
CA ASN A 7 -1.49 -22.54 -10.69
C ASN A 7 -1.26 -24.06 -10.60
N PHE A 8 -1.96 -24.75 -9.67
CA PHE A 8 -2.52 -26.12 -9.82
C PHE A 8 -3.70 -26.38 -8.83
N PRO A 9 -4.59 -27.37 -9.08
CA PRO A 9 -5.96 -27.44 -8.54
C PRO A 9 -6.15 -28.44 -7.38
N ASP A 10 -7.24 -28.29 -6.60
CA ASP A 10 -8.32 -29.29 -6.51
C ASP A 10 -9.43 -28.91 -5.49
N SER A 11 -10.60 -29.53 -5.71
CA SER A 11 -11.96 -29.22 -5.22
C SER A 11 -12.21 -29.30 -3.71
N PRO A 12 -13.38 -28.83 -3.23
CA PRO A 12 -13.99 -29.44 -2.05
C PRO A 12 -15.46 -29.83 -2.21
N GLY A 13 -15.77 -30.96 -1.57
CA GLY A 13 -17.12 -31.43 -1.27
C GLY A 13 -17.86 -30.52 -0.30
N ASN A 14 -19.19 -30.63 -0.39
CA ASN A 14 -20.19 -29.73 0.10
C ASN A 14 -20.64 -30.06 1.55
N ARG A 15 -20.78 -29.05 2.42
CA ARG A 15 -21.71 -29.06 3.57
C ARG A 15 -22.12 -27.62 3.93
N PRO A 16 -23.42 -27.32 4.07
CA PRO A 16 -23.88 -25.97 4.35
C PRO A 16 -23.77 -25.66 5.85
N SER A 17 -23.13 -24.54 6.21
CA SER A 17 -23.22 -23.96 7.56
C SER A 17 -24.02 -22.67 7.50
N LEU A 18 -24.93 -22.53 8.47
CA LEU A 18 -25.88 -21.41 8.60
C LEU A 18 -25.14 -20.07 8.65
N ARG A 19 -25.45 -19.19 7.70
CA ARG A 19 -24.88 -17.84 7.63
C ARG A 19 -25.76 -16.88 8.44
N SER A 20 -25.27 -16.47 9.61
CA SER A 20 -25.74 -15.25 10.27
C SER A 20 -25.36 -14.05 9.40
N SER A 21 -26.34 -13.42 8.76
CA SER A 21 -26.12 -12.23 7.93
C SER A 21 -25.93 -11.00 8.81
N THR A 22 -24.68 -10.71 9.18
CA THR A 22 -24.28 -9.33 9.47
C THR A 22 -24.52 -8.48 8.22
N PRO A 23 -25.08 -7.27 8.32
CA PRO A 23 -25.24 -6.38 7.17
C PRO A 23 -23.87 -6.17 6.51
N GLN A 24 -23.74 -6.52 5.23
CA GLN A 24 -22.54 -6.17 4.48
C GLN A 24 -22.57 -4.65 4.27
N GLU A 25 -21.74 -3.91 4.98
CA GLU A 25 -21.46 -2.50 4.64
C GLU A 25 -21.08 -2.44 3.16
N GLU A 26 -21.86 -1.74 2.34
CA GLU A 26 -21.50 -1.53 0.94
C GLU A 26 -20.34 -0.53 0.87
N TYR A 27 -19.14 -1.06 0.68
CA TYR A 27 -17.98 -0.23 0.44
C TYR A 27 -18.07 0.42 -0.95
N ILE A 28 -18.12 1.75 -1.02
CA ILE A 28 -17.87 2.56 -2.22
C ILE A 28 -16.41 2.38 -2.62
N THR A 29 -16.16 1.53 -3.60
CA THR A 29 -14.84 1.31 -4.22
C THR A 29 -14.78 1.97 -5.59
N PRO A 30 -13.57 2.19 -6.15
CA PRO A 30 -13.43 2.46 -7.56
C PRO A 30 -14.16 1.39 -8.39
N TRP A 31 -14.85 1.80 -9.45
CA TRP A 31 -15.71 0.92 -10.25
C TRP A 31 -14.99 -0.28 -10.89
N HIS A 32 -13.66 -0.24 -10.97
CA HIS A 32 -12.82 -1.28 -11.54
C HIS A 32 -12.30 -2.28 -10.49
N TRP A 33 -12.56 -2.10 -9.20
CA TRP A 33 -12.16 -3.05 -8.16
C TRP A 33 -13.21 -4.17 -8.01
N PRO A 34 -12.83 -5.45 -8.18
CA PRO A 34 -13.73 -6.56 -7.90
C PRO A 34 -14.09 -6.59 -6.41
N LYS A 35 -15.39 -6.70 -6.10
CA LYS A 35 -15.90 -6.66 -4.71
C LYS A 35 -15.20 -7.67 -3.81
N GLU A 36 -15.10 -8.92 -4.25
CA GLU A 36 -14.52 -10.05 -3.51
C GLU A 36 -13.07 -9.82 -3.11
N VAL A 37 -12.24 -9.34 -4.04
CA VAL A 37 -10.81 -9.08 -3.82
C VAL A 37 -10.59 -7.89 -2.88
N SER A 38 -11.48 -6.88 -2.97
CA SER A 38 -11.33 -5.62 -2.25
C SER A 38 -11.64 -5.70 -0.75
N LEU A 39 -12.47 -6.67 -0.32
CA LEU A 39 -12.86 -6.83 1.09
C LEU A 39 -11.73 -7.41 1.94
N GLU A 40 -10.85 -8.21 1.34
CA GLU A 40 -9.74 -8.87 2.04
C GLU A 40 -8.40 -8.13 1.91
N GLY A 41 -8.35 -6.99 1.22
CA GLY A 41 -7.09 -6.30 0.96
C GLY A 41 -6.23 -7.00 -0.09
N GLY A 42 -6.86 -7.39 -1.21
CA GLY A 42 -6.21 -8.13 -2.28
C GLY A 42 -5.29 -7.29 -3.16
N ARG A 43 -4.59 -7.98 -4.05
CA ARG A 43 -3.66 -7.43 -5.03
C ARG A 43 -4.20 -7.71 -6.43
N LEU A 44 -4.28 -6.68 -7.25
CA LEU A 44 -4.72 -6.78 -8.64
C LEU A 44 -3.56 -6.49 -9.58
N ASP A 45 -3.52 -7.18 -10.71
CA ASP A 45 -2.57 -6.87 -11.75
C ASP A 45 -2.86 -5.48 -12.35
N VAL A 46 -1.81 -4.67 -12.50
CA VAL A 46 -1.94 -3.34 -13.12
C VAL A 46 -1.84 -3.45 -14.63
N LYS A 47 -2.76 -2.78 -15.33
CA LYS A 47 -2.77 -2.70 -16.79
C LYS A 47 -1.37 -2.37 -17.35
N PRO A 48 -0.90 -3.03 -18.42
CA PRO A 48 0.48 -2.94 -18.90
C PRO A 48 1.01 -1.50 -19.07
N ASN A 49 0.22 -0.59 -19.67
CA ASN A 49 0.63 0.79 -19.88
C ASN A 49 0.88 1.54 -18.55
N LYS A 50 0.01 1.33 -17.56
CA LYS A 50 0.14 1.95 -16.24
C LYS A 50 1.30 1.33 -15.45
N LYS A 51 1.50 0.02 -15.59
CA LYS A 51 2.64 -0.73 -15.04
C LYS A 51 3.97 -0.14 -15.55
N GLN A 52 4.10 0.09 -16.85
CA GLN A 52 5.27 0.72 -17.46
C GLN A 52 5.53 2.14 -16.92
N GLN A 53 4.48 2.96 -16.80
CA GLN A 53 4.60 4.32 -16.24
C GLN A 53 5.10 4.32 -14.80
N ILE A 54 4.50 3.50 -13.93
CA ILE A 54 4.90 3.38 -12.52
C ILE A 54 6.33 2.86 -12.42
N ALA A 55 6.68 1.82 -13.19
CA ALA A 55 8.03 1.28 -13.22
C ALA A 55 9.07 2.32 -13.66
N GLN A 56 8.74 3.16 -14.65
CA GLN A 56 9.63 4.24 -15.10
C GLN A 56 9.80 5.33 -14.04
N GLN A 57 8.72 5.77 -13.40
CA GLN A 57 8.77 6.76 -12.31
C GLN A 57 9.60 6.24 -11.14
N PHE A 58 9.39 4.98 -10.76
CA PHE A 58 10.18 4.31 -9.72
C PHE A 58 11.66 4.28 -10.08
N LYS A 59 12.04 3.83 -11.29
CA LYS A 59 13.44 3.78 -11.74
C LYS A 59 14.09 5.17 -11.71
N THR A 60 13.39 6.19 -12.17
CA THR A 60 13.85 7.59 -12.10
C THR A 60 14.08 8.04 -10.65
N SER A 61 13.13 7.76 -9.75
CA SER A 61 13.23 8.10 -8.32
C SER A 61 14.33 7.33 -7.59
N LEU A 62 14.64 6.12 -8.06
CA LEU A 62 15.68 5.26 -7.49
C LEU A 62 17.10 5.68 -7.91
N GLY A 63 17.25 6.18 -9.14
CA GLY A 63 18.52 6.67 -9.68
C GLY A 63 19.57 5.57 -9.92
N ARG A 64 19.16 4.30 -10.05
CA ARG A 64 20.06 3.18 -10.38
C ARG A 64 19.35 2.12 -11.21
N THR A 65 20.13 1.31 -11.92
CA THR A 65 19.61 0.22 -12.76
C THR A 65 19.07 -0.92 -11.89
N VAL A 66 17.81 -1.26 -12.10
CA VAL A 66 17.13 -2.41 -11.47
C VAL A 66 16.18 -3.08 -12.46
N THR A 67 15.98 -4.37 -12.26
CA THR A 67 14.89 -5.11 -12.92
C THR A 67 13.65 -5.00 -12.06
N VAL A 68 12.57 -4.52 -12.67
CA VAL A 68 11.27 -4.40 -12.04
C VAL A 68 10.47 -5.64 -12.41
N LEU A 69 10.16 -6.48 -11.41
CA LEU A 69 9.62 -7.82 -11.68
C LEU A 69 8.14 -7.82 -12.10
N ASP A 70 7.33 -6.90 -11.59
CA ASP A 70 5.88 -6.84 -11.90
C ASP A 70 5.26 -5.42 -11.73
N VAL A 71 4.00 -5.20 -11.34
CA VAL A 71 3.37 -4.02 -10.67
C VAL A 71 1.92 -4.46 -10.36
N GLU A 72 1.48 -4.35 -9.12
CA GLU A 72 0.15 -4.69 -8.62
C GLU A 72 -0.48 -3.48 -7.93
N GLU A 73 -1.79 -3.36 -7.99
CA GLU A 73 -2.58 -2.40 -7.24
C GLU A 73 -3.15 -3.08 -5.99
N ILE A 74 -3.12 -2.38 -4.86
CA ILE A 74 -3.66 -2.91 -3.61
C ILE A 74 -5.08 -2.41 -3.47
N CYS A 75 -6.01 -3.34 -3.46
CA CYS A 75 -7.43 -3.07 -3.39
C CYS A 75 -7.92 -3.44 -2.01
N ASN A 76 -8.06 -2.44 -1.14
CA ASN A 76 -8.64 -2.61 0.18
C ASN A 76 -9.77 -1.60 0.39
N ALA A 77 -11.01 -2.05 0.18
CA ALA A 77 -12.20 -1.21 0.17
C ALA A 77 -12.40 -0.47 1.50
N LYS A 78 -12.20 -1.18 2.61
CA LYS A 78 -12.28 -0.64 3.98
C LYS A 78 -11.31 0.51 4.19
N PHE A 79 -10.04 0.34 3.82
CA PHE A 79 -9.05 1.40 4.00
C PHE A 79 -9.16 2.50 2.97
N TYR A 80 -9.60 2.20 1.75
CA TYR A 80 -9.90 3.22 0.75
C TYR A 80 -11.01 4.16 1.23
N GLN A 81 -12.12 3.63 1.76
CA GLN A 81 -13.16 4.47 2.34
C GLN A 81 -12.64 5.29 3.53
N LYS A 82 -11.92 4.66 4.46
CA LYS A 82 -11.32 5.36 5.61
C LYS A 82 -10.39 6.49 5.15
N TYR A 83 -9.64 6.27 4.07
CA TYR A 83 -8.77 7.27 3.46
C TYR A 83 -9.58 8.44 2.89
N GLN A 84 -10.62 8.18 2.09
CA GLN A 84 -11.49 9.22 1.53
C GLN A 84 -12.19 10.04 2.64
N SER A 85 -12.68 9.39 3.70
CA SER A 85 -13.27 10.09 4.84
C SER A 85 -12.26 10.99 5.55
N LYS A 86 -11.03 10.51 5.77
CA LYS A 86 -9.95 11.32 6.36
C LYS A 86 -9.56 12.50 5.49
N GLN A 87 -9.51 12.31 4.17
CA GLN A 87 -9.24 13.38 3.21
C GLN A 87 -10.29 14.49 3.32
N LYS A 88 -11.59 14.14 3.33
CA LYS A 88 -12.68 15.11 3.48
C LYS A 88 -12.59 15.88 4.80
N ILE A 89 -12.41 15.16 5.92
CA ILE A 89 -12.27 15.76 7.25
C ILE A 89 -11.07 16.72 7.30
N LEU A 90 -9.95 16.35 6.67
CA LEU A 90 -8.77 17.20 6.64
C LEU A 90 -8.99 18.45 5.79
N ALA A 91 -9.67 18.33 4.65
CA ALA A 91 -10.03 19.47 3.79
C ALA A 91 -10.91 20.47 4.54
N GLU A 92 -11.94 19.98 5.22
CA GLU A 92 -12.83 20.80 6.05
C GLU A 92 -12.08 21.52 7.18
N LYS A 93 -11.18 20.80 7.87
CA LYS A 93 -10.37 21.37 8.97
C LYS A 93 -9.37 22.43 8.50
N LEU A 94 -8.81 22.27 7.31
CA LEU A 94 -7.86 23.22 6.74
C LEU A 94 -8.54 24.40 6.04
N GLY A 95 -9.82 24.25 5.66
CA GLY A 95 -10.51 25.20 4.78
C GLY A 95 -9.92 25.20 3.37
N GLU A 96 -9.28 24.10 2.97
CA GLU A 96 -8.50 23.97 1.74
C GLU A 96 -8.98 22.75 0.94
N ASN A 97 -9.14 22.91 -0.37
CA ASN A 97 -9.50 21.78 -1.24
C ASN A 97 -8.32 20.83 -1.47
N ASN A 98 -7.08 21.32 -1.36
CA ASN A 98 -5.88 20.52 -1.48
C ASN A 98 -5.31 20.24 -0.09
N VAL A 99 -5.42 18.98 0.36
CA VAL A 99 -4.93 18.54 1.67
C VAL A 99 -3.47 18.08 1.66
N ASN A 100 -2.71 18.49 0.63
CA ASN A 100 -1.34 18.07 0.40
C ASN A 100 -1.23 16.53 0.36
N GLU A 101 -2.02 15.93 -0.53
CA GLU A 101 -1.90 14.50 -0.86
C GLU A 101 -0.60 14.27 -1.64
N LEU A 102 0.27 13.42 -1.10
CA LEU A 102 1.56 13.09 -1.70
C LEU A 102 1.59 11.62 -2.09
N GLU A 103 2.25 11.33 -3.21
CA GLU A 103 2.64 9.97 -3.57
C GLU A 103 4.07 9.72 -3.06
N LEU A 104 4.21 8.80 -2.10
CA LEU A 104 5.47 8.54 -1.41
C LEU A 104 5.82 7.05 -1.40
N TYR A 105 7.10 6.75 -1.23
CA TYR A 105 7.65 5.41 -1.22
C TYR A 105 7.79 4.87 0.21
N HIS A 106 7.53 3.57 0.39
CA HIS A 106 7.78 2.86 1.64
C HIS A 106 8.43 1.50 1.34
N GLY A 107 9.71 1.35 1.71
CA GLY A 107 10.40 0.07 1.64
C GLY A 107 10.09 -0.78 2.86
N THR A 108 9.91 -2.08 2.65
CA THR A 108 9.64 -3.02 3.75
C THR A 108 10.16 -4.41 3.41
N ASP A 109 10.16 -5.29 4.41
CA ASP A 109 10.53 -6.69 4.25
C ASP A 109 9.39 -7.51 3.66
N ALA A 110 9.72 -8.61 2.98
CA ALA A 110 8.75 -9.56 2.44
C ALA A 110 7.70 -10.04 3.47
N ALA A 111 8.12 -10.23 4.74
CA ALA A 111 7.22 -10.69 5.80
C ALA A 111 6.12 -9.68 6.18
N ALA A 112 6.33 -8.38 5.92
CA ALA A 112 5.36 -7.33 6.28
C ALA A 112 4.37 -7.04 5.14
N VAL A 113 4.68 -7.45 3.91
CA VAL A 113 3.92 -7.16 2.69
C VAL A 113 2.44 -7.52 2.82
N ASP A 114 2.13 -8.77 3.16
CA ASP A 114 0.73 -9.23 3.24
C ASP A 114 -0.01 -8.55 4.39
N GLY A 115 0.68 -8.30 5.51
CA GLY A 115 0.13 -7.54 6.64
C GLY A 115 -0.27 -6.12 6.24
N ILE A 116 0.60 -5.41 5.53
CA ILE A 116 0.34 -4.04 5.05
C ILE A 116 -0.82 -4.02 4.04
N CYS A 117 -0.89 -4.96 3.10
CA CYS A 117 -2.00 -5.04 2.14
C CYS A 117 -3.36 -5.23 2.83
N LYS A 118 -3.40 -6.10 3.86
CA LYS A 118 -4.64 -6.48 4.57
C LYS A 118 -5.04 -5.50 5.66
N GLN A 119 -4.06 -4.90 6.34
CA GLN A 119 -4.26 -4.13 7.58
C GLN A 119 -3.78 -2.67 7.49
N ASN A 120 -3.28 -2.25 6.32
CA ASN A 120 -2.65 -0.93 6.10
C ASN A 120 -1.33 -0.78 6.89
N PHE A 121 -0.67 0.37 6.74
CA PHE A 121 0.55 0.69 7.50
C PHE A 121 0.24 0.85 8.99
N ASP A 122 0.97 0.13 9.84
CA ASP A 122 0.82 0.18 11.29
C ASP A 122 1.98 0.92 11.96
N SER A 123 1.68 2.05 12.62
CA SER A 123 2.64 2.86 13.37
C SER A 123 3.09 2.22 14.68
N SER A 124 2.45 1.13 15.11
CA SER A 124 2.87 0.33 16.25
C SER A 124 4.10 -0.53 15.94
N MET A 125 4.33 -0.86 14.65
CA MET A 125 5.44 -1.69 14.23
C MET A 125 6.80 -1.06 14.59
N LYS A 126 7.73 -1.90 15.04
CA LYS A 126 9.09 -1.50 15.36
C LYS A 126 9.86 -1.25 14.05
N LEU A 127 10.40 -0.05 13.89
CA LEU A 127 11.28 0.28 12.79
C LEU A 127 12.68 -0.28 13.07
N LYS A 128 13.29 -0.93 12.07
CA LYS A 128 14.64 -1.49 12.16
C LYS A 128 15.71 -0.44 12.56
N ASN A 129 15.50 0.82 12.17
CA ASN A 129 16.45 1.92 12.41
C ASN A 129 16.02 2.88 13.53
N GLY A 130 15.11 2.45 14.41
CA GLY A 130 14.57 3.29 15.49
C GLY A 130 13.56 4.34 15.01
N ARG A 131 13.13 5.21 15.94
CA ARG A 131 12.09 6.24 15.74
C ARG A 131 12.72 7.64 15.86
N ILE A 132 13.35 8.13 14.80
CA ILE A 132 14.07 9.41 14.81
C ILE A 132 13.12 10.61 14.85
N PHE A 133 11.90 10.47 14.31
CA PHE A 133 10.89 11.54 14.24
C PHE A 133 9.58 11.17 14.95
N GLY A 134 9.64 10.23 15.90
CA GLY A 134 8.48 9.77 16.67
C GLY A 134 7.87 8.45 16.18
N GLN A 135 6.78 8.05 16.83
CA GLN A 135 6.06 6.82 16.52
C GLN A 135 5.13 7.03 15.33
N GLY A 136 5.43 6.36 14.21
CA GLY A 136 4.71 6.53 12.96
C GLY A 136 5.17 5.56 11.89
N SER A 137 4.43 5.53 10.78
CA SER A 137 4.87 4.91 9.53
C SER A 137 5.66 5.95 8.73
N TYR A 138 6.81 5.55 8.21
CA TYR A 138 7.75 6.47 7.54
C TYR A 138 7.70 6.29 6.04
N PHE A 139 7.71 7.40 5.32
CA PHE A 139 7.64 7.42 3.85
C PHE A 139 8.73 8.35 3.32
N ALA A 140 9.17 8.11 2.09
CA ALA A 140 10.17 8.93 1.42
C ALA A 140 9.65 9.47 0.09
N THR A 141 10.08 10.68 -0.27
CA THR A 141 9.83 11.25 -1.60
C THR A 141 10.61 10.52 -2.69
N GLN A 142 11.79 9.99 -2.33
CA GLN A 142 12.66 9.25 -3.25
C GLN A 142 12.71 7.76 -2.91
N ALA A 143 12.51 6.91 -3.92
CA ALA A 143 12.60 5.46 -3.80
C ALA A 143 13.99 5.01 -3.31
N SER A 144 15.05 5.74 -3.66
CA SER A 144 16.43 5.45 -3.23
C SER A 144 16.60 5.43 -1.71
N TYR A 145 15.87 6.28 -0.98
CA TYR A 145 15.90 6.29 0.47
C TYR A 145 15.12 5.11 1.06
N SER A 146 13.94 4.83 0.50
CA SER A 146 13.10 3.70 0.88
C SER A 146 13.77 2.35 0.63
N LEU A 147 14.69 2.24 -0.34
CA LEU A 147 15.44 1.01 -0.61
C LEU A 147 16.25 0.54 0.60
N ASN A 148 16.71 1.45 1.47
CA ASN A 148 17.45 1.11 2.69
C ASN A 148 16.60 0.33 3.72
N TYR A 149 15.28 0.30 3.53
CA TYR A 149 14.32 -0.41 4.39
C TYR A 149 13.67 -1.60 3.68
N SER A 150 14.07 -1.87 2.44
CA SER A 150 13.55 -2.95 1.61
C SER A 150 14.58 -4.06 1.52
N GLU A 151 14.67 -4.87 2.57
CA GLU A 151 15.65 -5.96 2.63
C GLU A 151 15.32 -7.05 1.60
N PRO A 152 16.36 -7.61 0.95
CA PRO A 152 16.16 -8.69 0.00
C PRO A 152 15.66 -9.95 0.73
N ASP A 153 14.72 -10.65 0.13
CA ASP A 153 14.35 -12.00 0.58
C ASP A 153 15.41 -13.05 0.17
N TYR A 154 15.12 -14.33 0.40
CA TYR A 154 16.02 -15.44 0.06
C TYR A 154 16.27 -15.59 -1.46
N ASN A 155 15.41 -15.02 -2.31
CA ASN A 155 15.56 -14.97 -3.76
C ASN A 155 16.18 -13.65 -4.24
N ASN A 156 16.67 -12.81 -3.32
CA ASN A 156 17.17 -11.46 -3.59
C ASN A 156 16.11 -10.50 -4.15
N ILE A 157 14.83 -10.74 -3.85
CA ILE A 157 13.70 -9.89 -4.24
C ILE A 157 13.44 -8.85 -3.15
N ARG A 158 13.16 -7.62 -3.56
CA ARG A 158 12.90 -6.48 -2.68
C ARG A 158 11.50 -5.93 -2.91
N TYR A 159 10.83 -5.50 -1.83
CA TYR A 159 9.45 -5.05 -1.86
C TYR A 159 9.33 -3.57 -1.46
N MET A 160 8.57 -2.81 -2.25
CA MET A 160 8.32 -1.40 -1.99
C MET A 160 6.88 -1.03 -2.35
N PHE A 161 6.28 -0.18 -1.52
CA PHE A 161 4.99 0.44 -1.77
C PHE A 161 5.17 1.84 -2.32
N VAL A 162 4.29 2.20 -3.26
CA VAL A 162 3.96 3.58 -3.60
C VAL A 162 2.59 3.85 -2.96
N ALA A 163 2.52 4.86 -2.09
CA ALA A 163 1.36 5.11 -1.26
C ALA A 163 0.90 6.57 -1.40
N LYS A 164 -0.42 6.76 -1.43
CA LYS A 164 -1.04 8.07 -1.27
C LYS A 164 -1.08 8.43 0.22
N VAL A 165 -0.42 9.52 0.59
CA VAL A 165 -0.28 9.99 1.98
C VAL A 165 -0.90 11.37 2.11
N LEU A 166 -1.82 11.52 3.04
CA LEU A 166 -2.40 12.82 3.40
C LEU A 166 -1.43 13.54 4.33
N ALA A 167 -0.57 14.39 3.79
CA ALA A 167 0.46 15.07 4.58
C ALA A 167 -0.08 16.29 5.33
N GLY A 168 -1.14 16.93 4.83
CA GLY A 168 -1.69 18.15 5.41
C GLY A 168 -0.61 19.22 5.61
N ARG A 169 -0.70 19.93 6.73
CA ARG A 169 0.36 20.83 7.21
C ARG A 169 1.38 20.02 8.00
N PHE A 170 2.64 20.08 7.60
CA PHE A 170 3.74 19.39 8.25
C PHE A 170 4.84 20.38 8.62
N THR A 171 5.63 20.03 9.64
CA THR A 171 6.78 20.82 10.08
C THR A 171 8.04 19.95 10.12
N LYS A 172 9.19 20.59 10.07
CA LYS A 172 10.47 19.91 10.25
C LYS A 172 10.62 19.53 11.72
N VAL A 173 10.76 18.23 11.98
CA VAL A 173 11.07 17.72 13.32
C VAL A 173 12.60 17.75 13.49
N ASN A 174 13.08 18.32 14.59
CA ASN A 174 14.49 18.21 14.95
C ASN A 174 14.78 16.78 15.39
N LYS A 175 15.92 16.22 14.97
CA LYS A 175 16.34 14.88 15.41
C LYS A 175 16.43 14.88 16.94
N SER A 176 15.76 13.94 17.59
CA SER A 176 15.92 13.67 19.02
C SER A 176 17.29 13.07 19.31
#